data_AF-A0A0Q8LX79-F1
#
_entry.id   AF-A0A0Q8LX79-F1
#
_cell.length_a   1.000
_cell.length_b   1.000
_cell.length_c   1.000
_cell.angle_alpha   90.00
_cell.angle_beta   90.00
_cell.angle_gamma   90.00
#
_symmetry.space_group_name_H-M   'P 1'
#
loop_
_entity.id
_entity.type
_entity.pdbx_description
1 polymer ?
#
loop_
_entity_poly.entity_id
_entity_poly.type
_entity_poly.pdbx_seq_one_letter_code
_entity_poly.pdbx_strand_id
1 'polypeptide(L)'
;MTHIKIPRQPCLAEAPSAQFELDEMGRLNPDTEQLLRMASLLGPRDLAALSQIIRRTGEICESDGEEIALAVLDQIRAILDNRGPDA
;
A
#
# COMPACT_ATOMS: atom_id res chain seq x y z
N MET A 1 28.61 -14.42 36.01
CA MET A 1 27.14 -14.53 36.04
C MET A 1 26.62 -13.11 36.19
N THR A 2 26.05 -12.39 35.21
CA THR A 2 25.45 -12.72 33.92
C THR A 2 25.54 -11.46 33.06
N HIS A 3 26.15 -11.55 31.87
CA HIS A 3 26.10 -10.47 30.87
C HIS A 3 24.71 -10.46 30.22
N ILE A 4 23.92 -9.43 30.49
CA ILE A 4 22.68 -9.17 29.74
C ILE A 4 23.06 -8.20 28.61
N LYS A 5 23.36 -8.77 27.45
CA LYS A 5 23.54 -8.05 26.19
C LYS A 5 22.17 -8.07 25.51
N ILE A 6 21.46 -6.95 25.51
CA ILE A 6 20.24 -6.76 24.70
C ILE A 6 20.69 -6.09 23.40
N PRO A 7 20.82 -6.81 22.27
CA PRO A 7 21.02 -6.15 20.98
C PRO A 7 19.68 -5.85 20.29
N ARG A 8 19.64 -4.64 19.73
CA ARG A 8 18.84 -4.16 18.58
C ARG A 8 17.34 -3.97 18.76
N GLN A 9 16.97 -2.69 18.87
CA GLN A 9 15.91 -2.13 18.02
C GLN A 9 16.35 -0.76 17.48
N PRO A 10 16.53 -0.63 16.16
CA PRO A 10 16.22 0.62 15.48
C PRO A 10 15.27 0.29 14.34
N CYS A 11 14.02 0.00 14.64
CA CYS A 11 12.97 -0.11 13.63
C CYS A 11 11.69 0.57 14.15
N LEU A 12 11.81 1.79 14.66
CA LEU A 12 10.79 2.78 14.33
C LEU A 12 11.08 3.17 12.88
N ALA A 13 10.64 2.34 11.94
CA ALA A 13 10.36 2.83 10.61
C ALA A 13 9.24 3.86 10.85
N GLU A 14 9.59 5.14 10.82
CA GLU A 14 8.62 6.20 10.59
C GLU A 14 7.73 5.70 9.45
N ALA A 15 6.46 5.43 9.76
CA ALA A 15 5.49 5.30 8.69
C ALA A 15 5.62 6.59 7.88
N PRO A 16 5.85 6.55 6.56
CA PRO A 16 5.77 7.75 5.76
C PRO A 16 4.39 8.32 6.06
N SER A 17 4.37 9.47 6.74
CA SER A 17 3.14 10.17 7.01
C SER A 17 2.53 10.39 5.64
N ALA A 18 1.43 9.70 5.36
CA ALA A 18 0.73 9.86 4.10
C ALA A 18 0.32 11.34 4.05
N GLN A 19 1.11 12.14 3.34
CA GLN A 19 0.82 13.53 3.07
C GLN A 19 -0.28 13.50 2.02
N PHE A 20 -1.51 13.35 2.49
CA PHE A 20 -2.66 13.51 1.62
C PHE A 20 -2.67 14.97 1.16
N GLU A 21 -2.67 15.18 -0.15
CA GLU A 21 -2.81 16.52 -0.72
C GLU A 21 -4.20 17.04 -0.37
N LEU A 22 -4.24 17.97 0.59
CA LEU A 22 -5.41 18.74 0.93
C LEU A 22 -5.37 20.01 0.06
N ASP A 23 -6.42 20.25 -0.71
CA ASP A 23 -6.62 21.51 -1.45
C ASP A 23 -6.68 22.71 -0.48
N GLU A 24 -6.58 23.96 -0.97
CA GLU A 24 -6.60 25.19 -0.13
C GLU A 24 -7.77 25.25 0.88
N MET A 25 -8.85 24.51 0.62
CA MET A 25 -10.01 24.38 1.52
C MET A 25 -9.92 23.22 2.54
N GLY A 26 -8.77 22.55 2.68
CA GLY A 26 -8.60 21.39 3.55
C GLY A 26 -9.34 20.15 3.05
N ARG A 27 -9.68 20.09 1.74
CA ARG A 27 -10.41 18.97 1.14
C ARG A 27 -9.44 18.02 0.47
N LEU A 28 -9.63 16.73 0.72
CA LEU A 28 -8.93 15.69 -0.02
C LEU A 28 -9.28 15.81 -1.50
N ASN A 29 -8.31 15.52 -2.36
CA ASN A 29 -8.57 15.34 -3.79
C ASN A 29 -9.71 14.30 -3.98
N PRO A 30 -10.71 14.55 -4.84
CA PRO A 30 -11.84 13.63 -5.07
C PRO A 30 -11.40 12.20 -5.41
N ASP A 31 -10.30 12.01 -6.13
CA ASP A 31 -9.73 10.70 -6.43
C ASP A 31 -9.23 10.00 -5.15
N THR A 32 -8.59 10.76 -4.26
CA THR A 32 -8.14 10.26 -2.95
C THR A 32 -9.33 9.90 -2.06
N GLU A 33 -10.38 10.72 -2.03
CA GLU A 33 -11.62 10.40 -1.31
C GLU A 33 -12.26 9.11 -1.82
N GLN A 34 -12.30 8.92 -3.14
CA GLN A 34 -12.86 7.72 -3.76
C GLN A 34 -12.05 6.48 -3.39
N LEU A 35 -10.72 6.55 -3.44
CA LEU A 35 -9.83 5.45 -3.04
C LEU A 35 -10.04 5.07 -1.58
N LEU A 36 -10.16 6.04 -0.67
CA LEU A 36 -10.44 5.78 0.75
C LEU A 36 -11.81 5.13 0.96
N ARG A 37 -12.84 5.57 0.22
CA ARG A 37 -14.16 4.92 0.26
C ARG A 37 -14.10 3.48 -0.24
N MET A 38 -13.38 3.21 -1.33
CA MET A 38 -13.21 1.84 -1.83
C MET A 38 -12.47 0.96 -0.81
N ALA A 39 -11.40 1.47 -0.21
CA ALA A 39 -10.65 0.75 0.82
C ALA A 39 -11.49 0.44 2.07
N SER A 40 -12.46 1.31 2.40
CA SER A 40 -13.36 1.09 3.54
C SER A 40 -14.31 -0.10 3.39
N LEU A 41 -14.51 -0.60 2.16
CA LEU A 41 -15.34 -1.77 1.87
C LEU A 41 -14.58 -3.10 2.02
N LEU A 42 -13.25 -3.05 2.20
CA LEU A 42 -12.39 -4.23 2.26
C LEU A 42 -12.34 -4.82 3.67
N GLY A 43 -12.27 -6.15 3.76
CA GLY A 43 -11.95 -6.84 5.01
C GLY A 43 -10.51 -6.56 5.47
N PRO A 44 -10.17 -6.82 6.74
CA PRO A 44 -8.83 -6.55 7.28
C PRO A 44 -7.72 -7.32 6.57
N ARG A 45 -8.04 -8.51 6.03
CA ARG A 45 -7.10 -9.31 5.23
C ARG A 45 -6.83 -8.69 3.87
N ASP A 46 -7.88 -8.26 3.17
CA ASP A 46 -7.77 -7.66 1.84
C ASP A 46 -7.08 -6.30 1.91
N LEU A 47 -7.35 -5.53 2.96
CA LEU A 47 -6.69 -4.25 3.21
C LEU A 47 -5.18 -4.43 3.46
N ALA A 48 -4.77 -5.45 4.23
CA ALA A 48 -3.37 -5.76 4.43
C ALA A 48 -2.67 -6.21 3.13
N ALA A 49 -3.35 -7.03 2.31
CA ALA A 49 -2.83 -7.45 1.01
C ALA A 49 -2.69 -6.26 0.04
N LEU A 50 -3.71 -5.40 -0.04
CA LEU A 50 -3.71 -4.20 -0.86
C LEU A 50 -2.58 -3.25 -0.45
N SER A 51 -2.37 -3.04 0.85
CA SER A 51 -1.27 -2.20 1.36
C SER A 51 0.11 -2.73 0.91
N GLN A 52 0.33 -4.04 0.95
CA GLN A 52 1.57 -4.65 0.47
C GLN A 52 1.75 -4.51 -1.04
N ILE A 53 0.68 -4.69 -1.82
CA ILE A 53 0.70 -4.52 -3.27
C ILE A 53 1.07 -3.08 -3.62
N ILE A 54 0.38 -2.08 -3.04
CA ILE A 54 0.65 -0.66 -3.28
C ILE A 54 2.10 -0.32 -2.95
N ARG A 55 2.60 -0.76 -1.78
CA ARG A 55 3.99 -0.51 -1.38
C ARG A 55 4.98 -1.09 -2.39
N ARG A 56 4.80 -2.36 -2.77
CA ARG A 56 5.73 -3.04 -3.68
C ARG A 56 5.69 -2.46 -5.08
N THR A 57 4.51 -2.08 -5.57
CA THR A 57 4.37 -1.41 -6.85
C THR A 57 5.03 -0.03 -6.84
N GLY A 58 4.94 0.71 -5.72
CA GLY A 58 5.69 1.96 -5.54
C GLY A 58 7.20 1.74 -5.67
N GLU A 59 7.75 0.75 -4.96
CA GLU A 59 9.18 0.39 -5.04
C GLU A 59 9.62 0.03 -6.46
N ILE A 60 8.78 -0.70 -7.22
CA ILE A 60 9.02 -1.04 -8.63
C ILE A 60 8.97 0.21 -9.51
N CYS A 61 8.02 1.12 -9.27
CA CYS A 61 7.92 2.37 -10.02
C CYS A 61 9.19 3.22 -9.85
N GLU A 62 9.72 3.29 -8.63
CA GLU A 62 10.97 4.00 -8.33
C GLU A 62 12.22 3.33 -8.93
N SER A 63 12.26 1.99 -8.96
CA SER A 63 13.45 1.23 -9.36
C SER A 63 13.51 0.91 -10.85
N ASP A 64 12.38 0.52 -11.42
CA ASP A 64 12.24 -0.07 -12.76
C ASP A 64 11.40 0.83 -13.69
N GLY A 65 10.67 1.81 -13.13
CA GLY A 65 9.85 2.76 -13.88
C GLY A 65 8.35 2.47 -13.84
N GLU A 66 7.56 3.52 -14.11
CA GLU A 66 6.10 3.49 -14.05
C GLU A 66 5.49 2.42 -14.98
N GLU A 67 6.04 2.26 -16.17
CA GLU A 67 5.56 1.31 -17.19
C GLU A 67 5.53 -0.13 -16.66
N ILE A 68 6.60 -0.50 -15.95
CA ILE A 68 6.75 -1.83 -15.35
C ILE A 68 5.83 -1.98 -14.15
N ALA A 69 5.71 -0.94 -13.32
CA ALA A 69 4.80 -0.93 -12.18
C ALA A 69 3.34 -1.12 -12.61
N LEU A 70 2.91 -0.44 -13.68
CA LEU A 70 1.58 -0.58 -14.27
C LEU A 70 1.36 -1.97 -14.87
N ALA A 71 2.34 -2.52 -15.59
CA ALA A 71 2.26 -3.88 -16.14
C ALA A 71 2.12 -4.96 -15.04
N VAL A 72 2.73 -4.74 -13.88
CA VAL A 72 2.56 -5.62 -12.70
C VAL A 72 1.15 -5.49 -12.12
N LEU A 73 0.63 -4.28 -11.97
CA LEU A 73 -0.75 -4.07 -11.50
C LEU A 73 -1.78 -4.70 -12.43
N ASP A 74 -1.59 -4.62 -13.76
CA ASP A 74 -2.48 -5.22 -14.74
C ASP A 74 -2.49 -6.77 -14.63
N GLN A 75 -1.33 -7.39 -14.44
CA GLN A 75 -1.24 -8.82 -14.17
C GLN A 75 -1.93 -9.24 -12.88
N ILE A 76 -1.77 -8.48 -11.79
CA ILE A 76 -2.46 -8.74 -10.53
C ILE A 76 -3.97 -8.66 -10.73
N ARG A 77 -4.46 -7.62 -11.44
CA ARG A 77 -5.87 -7.49 -11.80
C ARG A 77 -6.36 -8.71 -12.58
N ALA A 78 -5.61 -9.18 -13.58
CA ALA A 78 -5.98 -10.36 -14.37
C ALA A 78 -6.08 -11.64 -13.51
N ILE A 79 -5.18 -11.81 -12.54
CA ILE A 79 -5.23 -12.95 -11.59
C ILE A 79 -6.48 -12.86 -10.71
N LEU A 80 -6.81 -11.67 -10.21
CA LEU A 80 -7.99 -11.45 -9.37
C LEU A 80 -9.29 -11.62 -10.16
N ASP A 81 -9.34 -11.20 -11.42
CA ASP A 81 -10.49 -11.38 -12.30
C ASP A 81 -10.71 -12.86 -12.67
N ASN A 82 -9.62 -13.61 -12.86
CA ASN A 82 -9.67 -15.05 -13.13
C ASN A 82 -10.09 -15.88 -11.90
N ARG A 83 -9.84 -15.35 -10.70
CA ARG A 83 -10.48 -15.86 -9.47
C ARG A 83 -11.91 -15.34 -9.43
N GLY A 84 -12.83 -16.05 -10.10
CA GLY A 84 -14.27 -15.85 -9.92
C GLY A 84 -14.67 -15.82 -8.42
N PRO A 85 -15.88 -15.36 -8.08
CA PRO A 85 -16.31 -15.12 -6.70
C PRO A 85 -16.34 -16.43 -5.88
N ASP A 86 -15.18 -16.85 -5.40
CA ASP A 86 -14.99 -18.02 -4.56
C ASP A 86 -14.28 -17.55 -3.28
N ALA A 87 -15.07 -16.92 -2.42
CA ALA A 87 -14.88 -16.74 -0.98
C ALA A 87 -16.18 -16.24 -0.35
#